data_AF-A0A4R5MD57-F1
#
_entry.id   AF-A0A4R5MD57-F1
#
_cell.length_a   1.000
_cell.length_b   1.000
_cell.length_c   1.000
_cell.angle_alpha   90.00
_cell.angle_beta   90.00
_cell.angle_gamma   90.00
#
_symmetry.space_group_name_H-M   'P 1'
#
loop_
_entity.id
_entity.type
_entity.pdbx_description
1 polymer ?
#
loop_
_entity_poly.entity_id
_entity_poly.type
_entity_poly.pdbx_seq_one_letter_code
_entity_poly.pdbx_strand_id
1 'polypeptide(L)'
;MTTTIVQTISVADAAFMLHVYLGPIRSWTDFLTDNIRGRQSVAGHMLLPCARRHDGKSYRPVYAISDVRAFIEKVRKAIPSAGKTPIKTTALAIDSGVHWRVNRFDRDGASVARRSCISARYAHPFRRPISHWNNQF
;
A
#
# COMPACT_ATOMS: atom_id res chain seq x y z
N MET A 1 32.74 -29.84 -17.11
CA MET A 1 31.66 -28.97 -16.60
C MET A 1 31.57 -27.77 -17.53
N THR A 2 30.50 -27.64 -18.30
CA THR A 2 30.30 -26.50 -19.20
C THR A 2 29.73 -25.34 -18.40
N THR A 3 30.51 -24.27 -18.24
CA THR A 3 30.07 -23.04 -17.59
C THR A 3 29.22 -22.25 -18.57
N THR A 4 27.90 -22.26 -18.38
CA THR A 4 26.97 -21.48 -19.20
C THR A 4 26.88 -20.06 -18.64
N ILE A 5 27.12 -19.05 -19.48
CA ILE A 5 26.93 -17.65 -19.09
C ILE A 5 25.43 -17.37 -19.08
N VAL A 6 24.88 -17.04 -17.91
CA VAL A 6 23.45 -16.74 -17.72
C VAL A 6 23.28 -15.25 -17.42
N GLN A 7 22.32 -14.61 -18.10
CA GLN A 7 21.96 -13.22 -17.78
C GLN A 7 21.15 -13.17 -16.49
N THR A 8 21.71 -12.50 -15.48
CA THR A 8 21.11 -12.38 -14.15
C THR A 8 20.71 -10.95 -13.82
N ILE A 9 19.64 -10.79 -13.06
CA ILE A 9 19.15 -9.51 -12.55
C ILE A 9 19.12 -9.50 -11.02
N SER A 10 19.11 -8.29 -10.45
CA SER A 10 19.01 -8.10 -9.01
C SER A 10 17.59 -8.41 -8.50
N VAL A 11 17.42 -8.54 -7.18
CA VAL A 11 16.10 -8.69 -6.56
C VAL A 11 15.18 -7.51 -6.87
N ALA A 12 15.71 -6.28 -6.89
CA ALA A 12 14.93 -5.08 -7.16
C ALA A 12 14.38 -5.08 -8.60
N ASP A 13 15.23 -5.45 -9.57
CA ASP A 13 14.83 -5.55 -10.97
C ASP A 13 13.81 -6.68 -11.20
N ALA A 14 14.01 -7.83 -10.53
CA ALA A 14 13.06 -8.94 -10.57
C ALA A 14 11.70 -8.51 -9.99
N ALA A 15 11.69 -7.84 -8.84
CA ALA A 15 10.48 -7.31 -8.22
C ALA A 15 9.76 -6.29 -9.12
N PHE A 16 10.52 -5.42 -9.79
CA PHE A 16 9.98 -4.48 -10.77
C PHE A 16 9.32 -5.20 -11.95
N MET A 17 9.97 -6.21 -12.53
CA MET A 17 9.35 -7.02 -13.60
C MET A 17 8.05 -7.68 -13.12
N LEU A 18 8.05 -8.29 -11.94
CA LEU A 18 6.85 -8.92 -11.39
C LEU A 18 5.71 -7.89 -11.21
N HIS A 19 6.03 -6.69 -10.73
CA HIS A 19 5.06 -5.62 -10.59
C HIS A 19 4.43 -5.21 -11.94
N VAL A 20 5.26 -5.05 -12.97
CA VAL A 20 4.80 -4.64 -14.31
C VAL A 20 3.89 -5.71 -14.93
N TYR A 21 4.23 -7.00 -14.80
CA TYR A 21 3.53 -8.06 -15.52
C TYR A 21 2.40 -8.73 -14.74
N LEU A 22 2.50 -8.80 -13.41
CA LEU A 22 1.52 -9.47 -12.55
C LEU A 22 0.64 -8.48 -11.78
N GLY A 23 1.02 -7.20 -11.76
CA GLY A 23 0.31 -6.13 -11.10
C GLY A 23 0.75 -5.91 -9.64
N PRO A 24 0.07 -4.99 -8.94
CA PRO A 24 0.42 -4.61 -7.58
C PRO A 24 -0.09 -5.66 -6.58
N ILE A 25 0.74 -6.66 -6.28
CA ILE A 25 0.60 -7.46 -5.06
C ILE A 25 1.53 -6.83 -4.00
N ARG A 26 1.12 -6.91 -2.73
CA ARG A 26 1.90 -6.48 -1.55
C ARG A 26 3.39 -6.74 -1.77
N SER A 27 4.19 -5.67 -1.85
CA SER A 27 5.65 -5.60 -2.03
C SER A 27 6.32 -6.87 -2.60
N TRP A 28 6.53 -6.90 -3.92
CA TRP A 28 7.21 -8.02 -4.59
C TRP A 28 8.61 -8.33 -4.04
N THR A 29 9.31 -7.33 -3.49
CA THR A 29 10.62 -7.52 -2.83
C THR A 29 10.49 -8.36 -1.55
N ASP A 30 9.47 -8.10 -0.74
CA ASP A 30 9.21 -8.86 0.48
C ASP A 30 8.77 -10.28 0.14
N PHE A 31 7.91 -10.40 -0.89
CA PHE A 31 7.54 -11.70 -1.44
C PHE A 31 8.77 -12.52 -1.84
N LEU A 32 9.70 -11.97 -2.64
CA LEU A 32 10.91 -12.69 -3.06
C LEU A 32 11.76 -13.11 -1.86
N THR A 33 11.85 -12.26 -0.84
CA THR A 33 12.60 -12.56 0.39
C THR A 33 11.96 -13.69 1.21
N ASP A 34 10.63 -13.69 1.33
CA ASP A 34 9.89 -14.74 2.02
C ASP A 34 9.83 -16.05 1.21
N ASN A 35 9.83 -15.95 -0.11
CA ASN A 35 9.88 -17.09 -1.03
C ASN A 35 11.20 -17.86 -0.90
N ILE A 36 12.33 -17.15 -0.78
CA ILE A 36 13.63 -17.77 -0.46
C ILE A 36 13.58 -18.54 0.86
N ARG A 37 12.80 -18.08 1.84
CA ARG A 37 12.61 -18.73 3.14
C ARG A 37 11.54 -19.84 3.11
N GLY A 38 10.96 -20.14 1.94
CA GLY A 38 9.89 -21.14 1.77
C GLY A 38 8.55 -20.75 2.38
N ARG A 39 8.35 -19.47 2.74
CA ARG A 39 7.17 -19.00 3.48
C ARG A 39 6.00 -18.61 2.59
N GLN A 40 6.26 -18.26 1.33
CA GLN A 40 5.25 -17.75 0.41
C GLN A 40 5.40 -18.32 -0.99
N SER A 41 4.26 -18.55 -1.63
CA SER A 41 4.15 -18.90 -3.05
C SER A 41 3.00 -18.11 -3.66
N VAL A 42 3.08 -17.83 -4.97
CA VAL A 42 1.98 -17.21 -5.72
C VAL A 42 1.40 -18.27 -6.63
N ALA A 43 0.11 -18.58 -6.44
CA ALA A 43 -0.56 -19.68 -7.14
C ALA A 43 0.18 -21.03 -7.04
N GLY A 44 0.84 -21.30 -5.91
CA GLY A 44 1.65 -22.51 -5.72
C GLY A 44 3.00 -22.50 -6.46
N HIS A 45 3.36 -21.39 -7.11
CA HIS A 45 4.65 -21.23 -7.78
C HIS A 45 5.64 -20.46 -6.91
N MET A 46 6.89 -20.92 -6.94
CA MET A 46 8.03 -20.31 -6.25
C MET A 46 9.06 -19.81 -7.28
N LEU A 47 9.73 -18.71 -6.96
CA LEU A 47 10.84 -18.17 -7.74
C LEU A 47 12.07 -18.11 -6.84
N LEU A 48 12.97 -19.08 -7.03
CA LEU A 48 14.21 -19.18 -6.27
C LEU A 48 15.36 -18.47 -7.00
N PRO A 49 16.32 -17.90 -6.27
CA PRO A 49 17.49 -17.28 -6.86
C PRO A 49 18.41 -18.34 -7.47
N CYS A 50 19.04 -18.02 -8.59
CA CYS A 50 19.99 -18.91 -9.26
C CYS A 50 21.40 -18.83 -8.68
N ALA A 51 21.76 -17.68 -8.09
CA ALA A 51 23.07 -17.45 -7.48
C ALA A 51 23.03 -16.33 -6.44
N ARG A 52 24.19 -16.05 -5.83
CA ARG A 52 24.41 -14.86 -4.99
C ARG A 52 25.55 -14.03 -5.58
N ARG A 53 25.34 -12.73 -5.73
CA ARG A 53 26.34 -11.76 -6.19
C ARG A 53 26.80 -10.90 -5.03
N HIS A 54 28.11 -10.71 -4.89
CA HIS A 54 28.67 -9.78 -3.92
C HIS A 54 28.56 -8.34 -4.44
N ASP A 55 27.93 -7.45 -3.67
CA ASP A 55 27.73 -6.03 -4.03
C ASP A 55 28.80 -5.08 -3.42
N GLY A 56 29.86 -5.64 -2.83
CA GLY A 56 30.90 -4.91 -2.11
C GLY A 56 30.64 -4.80 -0.61
N LYS A 57 29.40 -5.06 -0.14
CA LYS A 57 29.06 -5.09 1.29
C LYS A 57 28.56 -6.46 1.74
N SER A 58 27.82 -7.16 0.87
CA SER A 58 27.11 -8.38 1.21
C SER A 58 26.80 -9.23 -0.03
N TYR A 59 26.56 -10.53 0.21
CA TYR A 59 26.08 -11.43 -0.84
C TYR A 59 24.57 -11.34 -0.98
N ARG A 60 24.12 -10.74 -2.09
CA ARG A 60 22.70 -10.58 -2.45
C ARG A 60 22.27 -11.69 -3.43
N PRO A 61 21.06 -12.25 -3.29
CA PRO A 61 20.53 -13.18 -4.28
C PRO A 61 20.33 -12.50 -5.63
N VAL A 62 20.56 -13.26 -6.71
CA VAL A 62 20.30 -12.85 -8.10
C VAL A 62 19.44 -13.89 -8.80
N TYR A 63 18.67 -13.45 -9.78
CA TYR A 63 17.71 -14.26 -10.52
C TYR A 63 18.09 -14.32 -11.99
N ALA A 64 17.94 -15.48 -12.62
CA ALA A 64 18.07 -15.58 -14.06
C ALA A 64 16.85 -14.94 -14.73
N ILE A 65 17.07 -14.14 -15.77
CA ILE A 65 15.97 -13.48 -16.50
C ILE A 65 15.00 -14.51 -17.09
N SER A 66 15.53 -15.66 -17.54
CA SER A 66 14.74 -16.79 -18.05
C SER A 66 13.73 -17.29 -17.02
N ASP A 67 14.17 -17.45 -15.77
CA ASP A 67 13.38 -18.06 -14.72
C ASP A 67 12.28 -17.11 -14.25
N VAL A 68 12.59 -15.81 -14.17
CA VAL A 68 11.63 -14.75 -13.87
C VAL A 68 10.53 -14.71 -14.93
N ARG A 69 10.88 -14.78 -16.23
CA ARG A 69 9.90 -14.83 -17.31
C ARG A 69 9.04 -16.08 -17.28
N ALA A 70 9.66 -17.26 -17.08
CA ALA A 70 8.94 -18.52 -16.97
C ALA A 70 7.99 -18.52 -15.76
N PHE A 71 8.39 -17.91 -14.64
CA PHE A 71 7.53 -17.73 -13.47
C PHE A 71 6.33 -16.84 -13.79
N ILE A 72 6.54 -15.70 -14.44
CA ILE A 72 5.46 -14.79 -14.86
C ILE A 72 4.45 -15.53 -15.74
N GLU A 73 4.91 -16.31 -16.71
CA GLU A 73 4.02 -17.08 -17.58
C GLU A 73 3.19 -18.11 -16.81
N LYS A 74 3.82 -18.84 -15.88
CA LYS A 74 3.11 -19.80 -15.02
C LYS A 74 2.04 -19.11 -14.18
N VAL A 75 2.38 -17.99 -13.53
CA VAL A 75 1.44 -17.22 -12.72
C VAL A 75 0.30 -16.65 -13.57
N ARG A 76 0.57 -16.15 -14.78
CA ARG A 76 -0.48 -15.65 -15.69
C ARG A 76 -1.41 -16.76 -16.17
N LYS A 77 -0.90 -17.98 -16.38
CA LYS A 77 -1.75 -19.14 -16.70
C LYS A 77 -2.64 -19.54 -15.52
N ALA A 78 -2.11 -19.51 -14.30
CA ALA A 78 -2.86 -19.86 -13.10
C ALA A 78 -3.85 -18.76 -12.67
N ILE A 79 -3.52 -17.49 -12.91
CA ILE A 79 -4.32 -16.32 -12.58
C ILE A 79 -4.46 -15.45 -13.84
N PRO A 80 -5.45 -15.73 -14.71
CA PRO A 80 -5.68 -14.97 -15.94
C PRO A 80 -5.99 -13.49 -15.73
N SER A 81 -6.41 -13.11 -14.52
CA SER A 81 -6.67 -11.72 -14.11
C SER A 81 -5.43 -10.95 -13.66
N ALA A 82 -4.28 -11.62 -13.48
CA ALA A 82 -3.03 -10.96 -13.08
C ALA A 82 -2.55 -10.00 -14.19
N GLY A 83 -2.20 -8.77 -13.80
CA GLY A 83 -1.59 -7.77 -14.70
C GLY A 83 -2.53 -6.73 -15.32
N LYS A 84 -3.85 -6.77 -15.08
CA LYS A 84 -4.78 -5.74 -15.60
C LYS A 84 -5.78 -5.28 -14.53
N THR A 85 -5.30 -4.67 -13.46
CA THR A 85 -6.17 -3.79 -12.67
C THR A 85 -6.07 -2.38 -13.26
N PRO A 86 -7.07 -1.90 -14.02
CA PRO A 86 -7.09 -0.51 -14.45
C PRO A 86 -7.02 0.40 -13.23
N ILE A 87 -6.19 1.44 -13.31
CA ILE A 87 -6.15 2.49 -12.28
C ILE A 87 -7.53 3.15 -12.28
N LYS A 88 -8.29 2.95 -11.21
CA LYS A 88 -9.54 3.69 -11.01
C LYS A 88 -9.17 5.11 -10.58
N THR A 89 -9.30 6.08 -11.47
CA THR A 89 -9.15 7.49 -11.14
C THR A 89 -10.48 8.04 -10.62
N THR A 90 -10.43 8.81 -9.54
CA THR A 90 -11.58 9.55 -9.02
C THR A 90 -11.33 11.03 -9.25
N ALA A 91 -12.25 11.73 -9.92
CA ALA A 91 -12.16 13.17 -10.09
C ALA A 91 -12.53 13.86 -8.78
N LEU A 92 -11.62 14.67 -8.23
CA LEU A 92 -11.82 15.47 -7.02
C LEU A 92 -11.59 16.93 -7.35
N ALA A 93 -12.47 17.82 -6.89
CA ALA A 93 -12.33 19.26 -7.05
C ALA A 93 -11.33 19.83 -6.02
N ILE A 94 -10.04 19.70 -6.32
CA ILE A 94 -8.94 20.12 -5.43
C ILE A 94 -8.67 21.62 -5.59
N ASP A 95 -8.67 22.36 -4.49
CA ASP A 95 -8.10 23.71 -4.45
C ASP A 95 -6.60 23.61 -4.17
N SER A 96 -5.77 23.98 -5.15
CA SER A 96 -4.31 23.95 -5.04
C SER A 96 -3.74 25.10 -4.20
N GLY A 97 -4.54 26.13 -3.90
CA GLY A 97 -4.13 27.26 -3.07
C GLY A 97 -4.15 26.98 -1.57
N VAL A 98 -4.71 25.84 -1.14
CA VAL A 98 -4.82 25.44 0.27
C VAL A 98 -3.99 24.21 0.60
N HIS A 99 -3.57 24.12 1.86
CA HIS A 99 -2.80 22.97 2.35
C HIS A 99 -3.63 21.67 2.25
N TRP A 100 -3.01 20.57 1.80
CA TRP A 100 -3.69 19.29 1.48
C TRP A 100 -4.62 18.76 2.58
N ARG A 101 -4.30 19.01 3.86
CA ARG A 101 -5.12 18.63 5.03
C ARG A 101 -6.51 19.28 5.08
N VAL A 102 -6.70 20.38 4.35
CA VAL A 102 -7.96 21.13 4.23
C VAL A 102 -8.84 20.54 3.13
N ASN A 103 -8.24 20.06 2.04
CA ASN A 103 -8.93 19.36 0.94
C ASN A 103 -9.41 17.97 1.41
N ARG A 104 -10.61 17.92 2.01
CA ARG A 104 -11.24 16.69 2.51
C ARG A 104 -12.42 16.34 1.64
N PHE A 105 -12.46 15.10 1.15
CA PHE A 105 -13.55 14.57 0.34
C PHE A 105 -14.06 13.28 0.96
N ASP A 106 -15.33 12.97 0.73
CA ASP A 106 -15.91 11.68 1.12
C ASP A 106 -15.58 10.57 0.10
N ARG A 107 -16.17 9.39 0.29
CA ARG A 107 -15.95 8.22 -0.59
C ARG A 107 -16.42 8.47 -2.02
N ASP A 108 -17.44 9.32 -2.20
CA ASP A 108 -18.07 9.60 -3.49
C ASP A 108 -17.43 10.83 -4.18
N GLY A 109 -16.48 11.48 -3.50
CA GLY A 109 -15.69 12.60 -4.01
C GLY A 109 -16.27 13.97 -3.71
N ALA A 110 -17.33 14.06 -2.89
CA ALA A 110 -17.90 15.33 -2.47
C ALA A 110 -17.06 15.98 -1.35
N SER A 111 -16.93 17.30 -1.38
CA SER A 111 -16.18 18.05 -0.38
C SER A 111 -16.83 17.95 1.00
N VAL A 112 -16.07 17.49 2.00
CA VAL A 112 -16.52 17.43 3.39
C VAL A 112 -16.26 18.79 4.02
N ALA A 113 -17.26 19.67 3.95
CA ALA A 113 -17.22 20.95 4.63
C ALA A 113 -16.88 20.74 6.12
N ARG A 114 -15.98 21.58 6.65
CA ARG A 114 -15.76 21.66 8.08
C ARG A 114 -17.11 22.02 8.72
N ARG A 115 -17.70 21.14 9.53
CA ARG A 115 -18.79 21.56 10.42
C ARG A 115 -18.23 22.70 11.26
N SER A 116 -18.63 23.92 10.97
CA SER A 116 -18.45 25.02 11.89
C SER A 116 -19.23 24.63 13.15
N CYS A 117 -18.51 24.38 14.24
CA CYS A 117 -19.12 24.37 15.55
C CYS A 117 -19.59 25.80 15.82
N ILE A 118 -20.78 26.14 15.35
CA ILE A 118 -21.50 27.31 15.84
C ILE A 118 -21.85 26.95 17.28
N SER A 119 -20.97 27.35 18.21
CA SER A 119 -21.25 27.37 19.63
C SER A 119 -22.37 28.38 19.84
N ALA A 120 -23.63 27.95 19.72
CA ALA A 120 -24.79 28.68 20.17
C ALA A 120 -24.75 28.79 21.70
N ARG A 121 -23.88 29.68 22.22
CA ARG A 121 -23.89 30.14 23.60
C ARG A 121 -24.69 31.43 23.69
N TYR A 122 -26.01 31.28 23.64
CA TYR A 122 -27.03 32.22 24.13
C TYR A 122 -28.20 31.31 24.55
N ALA A 123 -28.89 31.45 25.68
CA ALA A 123 -28.91 32.44 26.74
C ALA A 123 -29.58 31.75 27.94
N HIS A 124 -29.07 31.93 29.16
CA HIS A 124 -29.83 31.58 30.37
C HIS A 124 -30.36 32.87 31.01
N PRO A 125 -31.68 33.10 31.04
CA PRO A 125 -32.27 34.15 31.86
C PRO A 125 -32.31 33.68 33.31
N PHE A 126 -31.38 34.12 34.15
CA PHE A 126 -31.47 33.93 35.60
C PHE A 126 -32.45 34.97 36.19
N ARG A 127 -33.70 34.55 36.44
CA ARG A 127 -34.58 35.15 37.44
C ARG A 127 -34.78 34.17 38.59
N ARG A 128 -34.59 34.69 39.81
CA ARG A 128 -34.59 34.04 41.15
C ARG A 128 -35.98 33.50 41.55
N PRO A 129 -36.16 32.79 42.70
CA PRO A 129 -36.15 33.46 44.01
C PRO A 129 -35.45 32.70 45.16
N ILE A 130 -35.02 33.51 46.13
CA ILE A 130 -34.49 33.16 47.45
C ILE A 130 -35.60 32.49 48.27
N SER A 131 -35.31 31.34 48.88
CA SER A 131 -36.07 30.82 50.03
C SER A 131 -35.09 30.50 51.15
N HIS A 132 -35.12 31.37 52.16
CA HIS A 132 -34.47 31.24 53.45
C HIS A 132 -35.33 30.31 54.32
N TRP A 133 -34.80 29.19 54.81
CA TRP A 133 -35.38 28.47 55.94
C TRP A 133 -34.28 28.00 56.89
N ASN A 134 -34.49 28.32 58.17
CA ASN A 134 -33.70 28.04 59.37
C ASN A 134 -33.57 26.53 59.66
N ASN A 135 -32.54 26.08 60.39
CA ASN A 135 -32.58 25.90 61.86
C ASN A 135 -31.38 25.10 62.42
N GLN A 136 -30.96 25.51 63.64
CA GLN A 136 -30.38 24.73 64.76
C GLN A 136 -28.93 24.20 64.60
N PHE A 137 -27.97 24.46 65.49
CA PHE A 137 -27.95 24.68 66.96
C PHE A 137 -27.00 25.81 67.37
#